data_AF-A0A9D8K2N6-F1
#
_entry.id   AF-A0A9D8K2N6-F1
#
_cell.length_a   1.000
_cell.length_b   1.000
_cell.length_c   1.000
_cell.angle_alpha   90.00
_cell.angle_beta   90.00
_cell.angle_gamma   90.00
#
_symmetry.space_group_name_H-M   'P 1'
#
loop_
_entity.id
_entity.type
_entity.pdbx_description
1 polymer ?
#
loop_
_entity_poly.entity_id
_entity_poly.type
_entity_poly.pdbx_seq_one_letter_code
_entity_poly.pdbx_strand_id
1 'polypeptide(L)'
;MPFWTPALDPANPLVGSHPERYALRRLEKAGETLETEIFLGLDATDQSVQEVTLVSEAHQFLTHEAALRAAAELNRLGRGPLDVVKVVDP
;
A
#
# COMPACT_ATOMS: atom_id res chain seq x y z
N MET A 1 -8.68 26.75 -32.33
CA MET A 1 -9.13 26.27 -31.02
C MET A 1 -8.03 25.39 -30.43
N PRO A 2 -7.23 25.84 -29.44
CA PRO A 2 -6.39 24.93 -28.68
C PRO A 2 -7.16 24.46 -27.44
N PHE A 3 -7.49 23.17 -27.44
CA PHE A 3 -8.04 22.44 -26.31
C PHE A 3 -6.94 22.27 -25.26
N TRP A 4 -7.05 23.05 -24.18
CA TRP A 4 -6.65 22.71 -22.81
C TRP A 4 -5.40 21.83 -22.65
N THR A 5 -4.25 22.46 -22.43
CA THR A 5 -3.14 21.86 -21.69
C THR A 5 -3.17 22.54 -20.30
N PRO A 6 -3.45 21.84 -19.19
CA PRO A 6 -3.35 22.47 -17.89
C PRO A 6 -1.88 22.85 -17.69
N ALA A 7 -1.67 24.10 -17.28
CA ALA A 7 -0.36 24.71 -17.15
C ALA A 7 0.61 23.79 -16.40
N LEU A 8 1.55 23.20 -17.15
CA LEU A 8 2.84 22.82 -16.56
C LEU A 8 3.44 24.10 -16.01
N ASP A 9 3.51 24.22 -14.69
CA ASP A 9 4.25 25.28 -14.03
C ASP A 9 5.75 25.11 -14.36
N PRO A 10 6.36 26.03 -15.14
CA PRO A 10 7.77 25.92 -15.52
C PRO A 10 8.71 26.23 -14.33
N ALA A 11 8.21 26.74 -13.21
CA ALA A 11 9.03 27.05 -12.03
C ALA A 11 9.33 25.81 -11.17
N ASN A 12 8.59 24.71 -11.35
CA ASN A 12 8.81 23.48 -10.60
C ASN A 12 8.59 22.21 -11.46
N PRO A 13 9.47 21.95 -12.45
CA PRO A 13 9.31 20.86 -13.42
C PRO A 13 9.55 19.45 -12.83
N LEU A 14 9.83 19.33 -11.53
CA LEU A 14 10.36 18.10 -10.91
C LEU A 14 9.58 17.59 -9.69
N VAL A 15 8.47 18.21 -9.28
CA VAL A 15 7.51 17.50 -8.41
C VAL A 15 6.71 16.56 -9.31
N GLY A 16 7.44 15.59 -9.89
CA GLY A 16 6.83 14.44 -10.51
C GLY A 16 5.88 13.85 -9.48
N SER A 17 4.64 13.64 -9.90
CA SER A 17 3.69 12.80 -9.18
C SER A 17 4.39 11.50 -8.81
N HIS A 18 4.91 11.39 -7.59
CA HIS A 18 5.42 10.12 -7.10
C HIS A 18 4.25 9.14 -7.20
N PRO A 19 4.43 7.99 -7.86
CA PRO A 19 3.34 7.04 -8.02
C PRO A 19 2.85 6.68 -6.62
N GLU A 20 1.58 6.95 -6.32
CA GLU A 20 1.00 6.60 -5.04
C GLU A 20 1.10 5.09 -4.85
N ARG A 21 1.66 4.66 -3.72
CA ARG A 21 1.79 3.25 -3.38
C ARG A 21 0.93 2.94 -2.16
N TYR A 22 0.34 1.76 -2.16
CA TYR A 22 -0.51 1.30 -1.07
C TYR A 22 -0.06 -0.08 -0.63
N ALA A 23 -0.05 -0.34 0.67
CA ALA A 23 0.26 -1.64 1.24
C ALA A 23 -0.91 -2.13 2.09
N LEU A 24 -0.95 -3.44 2.32
CA LEU A 24 -1.89 -4.04 3.27
C LEU A 24 -1.23 -4.15 4.62
N ARG A 25 -1.93 -3.67 5.65
CA ARG A 25 -1.51 -3.68 7.05
C ARG A 25 -2.52 -4.47 7.88
N ARG A 26 -2.04 -5.33 8.76
CA ARG A 26 -2.75 -5.94 9.87
C ARG A 26 -2.30 -5.28 11.17
N LEU A 27 -3.25 -4.87 11.99
CA LEU A 27 -2.96 -4.43 13.36
C LEU A 27 -3.17 -5.63 14.28
N GLU A 28 -2.09 -6.11 14.88
CA GLU A 28 -2.17 -7.11 15.93
C GLU A 28 -2.07 -6.45 17.30
N LYS A 29 -3.07 -6.70 18.15
CA LYS A 29 -2.99 -6.31 19.56
C LYS A 29 -2.09 -7.29 20.30
N ALA A 30 -0.86 -6.88 20.60
CA ALA A 30 0.02 -7.60 21.49
C ALA A 30 -0.18 -7.06 22.93
N GLY A 31 -1.07 -7.72 23.69
CA GLY A 31 -1.31 -7.40 25.10
C GLY A 31 -1.93 -6.01 25.34
N GLU A 32 -1.69 -5.45 26.52
CA GLU A 32 -2.37 -4.23 27.02
C GLU A 32 -1.84 -2.90 26.43
N THR A 33 -0.70 -2.89 25.71
CA THR A 33 -0.05 -1.60 25.35
C THR A 33 0.68 -1.56 24.01
N LEU A 34 0.91 -2.67 23.30
CA LEU A 34 1.72 -2.68 22.08
C LEU A 34 0.87 -3.12 20.87
N GLU A 35 0.55 -2.16 20.00
CA GLU A 35 -0.01 -2.45 18.67
C GLU A 35 1.15 -2.75 17.72
N THR A 36 1.25 -4.00 17.27
CA THR A 36 2.26 -4.39 16.28
C THR A 36 1.66 -4.24 14.89
N GLU A 37 2.29 -3.43 14.06
CA GLU A 37 1.93 -3.31 12.65
C GLU A 37 2.62 -4.42 11.87
N ILE A 38 1.82 -5.29 11.28
CA ILE A 38 2.27 -6.33 10.36
C ILE A 38 1.80 -5.94 8.98
N PHE A 39 2.66 -6.06 7.98
CA PHE A 39 2.32 -5.88 6.58
C PHE A 39 2.28 -7.22 5.87
N LEU A 40 1.60 -7.26 4.72
CA LEU A 40 1.60 -8.45 3.88
C LEU A 40 2.56 -8.28 2.70
N GLY A 41 3.55 -9.16 2.64
CA GLY A 41 4.44 -9.35 1.51
C GLY A 41 4.01 -10.53 0.65
N LEU A 42 4.62 -10.65 -0.52
CA LEU A 42 4.58 -11.87 -1.32
C LEU A 42 5.96 -12.51 -1.29
N ASP A 43 6.01 -13.82 -1.07
CA ASP A 43 7.25 -14.57 -1.21
C ASP A 43 7.74 -14.53 -2.67
N ALA A 44 9.05 -14.36 -2.85
CA ALA A 44 9.66 -14.19 -4.17
C ALA A 44 9.70 -15.49 -5.00
N THR A 45 9.55 -16.65 -4.35
CA THR A 45 9.67 -17.98 -4.97
C THR A 45 8.32 -18.52 -5.39
N ASP A 46 7.32 -18.47 -4.51
CA ASP A 46 6.03 -19.11 -4.72
C ASP A 46 4.83 -18.14 -4.76
N GLN A 47 5.08 -16.82 -4.63
CA GLN A 47 4.05 -15.79 -4.57
C GLN A 47 3.02 -16.02 -3.44
N SER A 48 3.38 -16.81 -2.43
CA SER A 48 2.54 -16.97 -1.24
C SER A 48 2.52 -15.68 -0.42
N VAL A 49 1.40 -15.46 0.27
CA VAL A 49 1.25 -14.31 1.15
C VAL A 49 2.02 -14.59 2.44
N GLN A 50 2.96 -13.71 2.76
CA GLN A 50 3.76 -13.77 3.98
C GLN A 50 3.61 -12.50 4.81
N GLU A 51 3.87 -12.61 6.11
CA GLU A 51 3.81 -11.50 7.06
C GLU A 51 5.19 -10.87 7.19
N VAL A 52 5.27 -9.55 7.00
CA VAL A 52 6.50 -8.78 7.07
C VAL A 52 6.31 -7.59 8.00
N THR A 53 7.37 -7.15 8.68
CA THR A 53 7.31 -6.03 9.62
C THR A 53 7.72 -4.70 8.99
N LEU A 54 8.36 -4.74 7.82
CA LEU A 54 8.80 -3.57 7.08
C LEU A 54 7.89 -3.29 5.90
N VAL A 55 7.47 -2.02 5.76
CA VAL A 55 6.66 -1.56 4.62
C VAL A 55 7.39 -1.69 3.28
N SER A 56 8.73 -1.68 3.29
CA SER A 56 9.56 -1.89 2.10
C SER A 56 9.54 -3.33 1.58
N GLU A 57 9.21 -4.29 2.44
CA GLU A 57 9.08 -5.72 2.10
C GLU A 57 7.62 -6.10 1.80
N ALA A 58 6.69 -5.20 2.08
CA ALA A 58 5.28 -5.39 1.81
C ALA A 58 5.00 -5.35 0.31
N HIS A 59 3.94 -6.04 -0.10
CA HIS A 59 3.45 -5.92 -1.46
C HIS A 59 2.80 -4.55 -1.66
N GLN A 60 3.29 -3.81 -2.65
CA GLN A 60 2.87 -2.44 -2.94
C GLN A 60 1.97 -2.39 -4.19
N PHE A 61 0.74 -1.93 -3.99
CA PHE A 61 -0.23 -1.67 -5.05
C PHE A 61 -0.06 -0.24 -5.58
N LEU A 62 -0.17 -0.08 -6.90
CA LEU A 62 -0.10 1.22 -7.57
C LEU A 62 -1.41 2.02 -7.51
N THR A 63 -2.51 1.40 -7.05
CA THR A 63 -3.82 2.05 -6.95
C THR A 63 -4.51 1.65 -5.65
N HIS A 64 -5.26 2.59 -5.08
CA HIS A 64 -6.03 2.36 -3.87
C HIS A 64 -7.09 1.26 -4.07
N GLU A 65 -7.77 1.26 -5.22
CA GLU A 65 -8.80 0.26 -5.52
C GLU A 65 -8.27 -1.17 -5.63
N ALA A 66 -7.06 -1.36 -6.18
CA ALA A 66 -6.44 -2.68 -6.22
C ALA A 66 -6.12 -3.18 -4.82
N ALA A 67 -5.59 -2.31 -3.95
CA ALA A 67 -5.34 -2.63 -2.56
C ALA A 67 -6.63 -2.95 -1.80
N LEU A 68 -7.71 -2.18 -1.99
CA LEU A 68 -9.01 -2.46 -1.35
C LEU A 68 -9.59 -3.81 -1.79
N ARG A 69 -9.52 -4.13 -3.09
CA ARG A 69 -9.97 -5.44 -3.60
C ARG A 69 -9.17 -6.58 -2.97
N ALA A 70 -7.84 -6.44 -2.89
CA ALA A 70 -6.98 -7.44 -2.27
C ALA A 70 -7.27 -7.59 -0.77
N ALA A 71 -7.43 -6.47 -0.04
CA ALA A 71 -7.78 -6.48 1.38
C ALA A 71 -9.11 -7.20 1.63
N ALA A 72 -10.15 -6.87 0.86
CA ALA A 72 -11.47 -7.50 0.97
C ALA A 72 -11.42 -9.01 0.69
N GLU A 73 -10.63 -9.42 -0.30
CA GLU A 73 -10.44 -10.83 -0.63
C GLU A 73 -9.75 -11.60 0.50
N LEU A 74 -8.65 -11.05 1.01
CA LEU A 74 -7.88 -11.68 2.08
C LEU A 74 -8.67 -11.72 3.40
N ASN A 75 -9.43 -10.66 3.70
CA ASN A 75 -10.37 -10.64 4.83
C ASN A 75 -11.42 -11.75 4.70
N ARG A 76 -11.97 -11.96 3.49
CA ARG A 76 -12.93 -13.03 3.20
C ARG A 76 -12.32 -14.42 3.34
N LEU A 77 -11.03 -14.57 3.04
CA LEU A 77 -10.26 -15.81 3.21
C LEU A 77 -9.81 -16.05 4.68
N GLY A 78 -10.22 -15.19 5.62
CA GLY A 78 -9.90 -15.34 7.04
C GLY A 78 -8.50 -14.86 7.42
N ARG A 79 -7.82 -14.07 6.57
CA ARG A 79 -6.54 -13.42 6.86
C ARG A 79 -6.69 -12.05 7.52
N GLY A 80 -7.92 -11.65 7.83
CA GLY A 80 -8.29 -10.36 8.38
C GLY A 80 -8.21 -10.25 9.91
N PRO A 81 -8.31 -9.02 10.44
CA PRO A 81 -8.66 -7.78 9.73
C PRO A 81 -7.46 -7.09 9.07
N LEU A 82 -7.57 -6.79 7.77
CA LEU A 82 -6.58 -6.06 6.97
C LEU A 82 -7.09 -4.68 6.57
N ASP A 83 -6.25 -3.68 6.77
CA ASP A 83 -6.42 -2.29 6.38
C ASP A 83 -5.51 -1.95 5.18
N VAL A 84 -5.93 -0.96 4.39
CA VAL A 84 -5.11 -0.39 3.31
C VAL A 84 -4.43 0.87 3.83
N VAL A 85 -3.10 0.93 3.73
CA VAL A 85 -2.31 2.11 4.10
C VAL A 85 -1.59 2.68 2.89
N LYS A 86 -1.51 4.01 2.80
CA LYS A 86 -0.70 4.69 1.78
C LYS A 86 0.76 4.68 2.21
N VAL A 87 1.62 4.14 1.37
CA VAL A 87 3.08 4.15 1.54
C VAL A 87 3.59 5.45 0.96
N VAL A 88 4.15 6.30 1.81
CA VAL A 88 4.87 7.50 1.40
C VAL A 88 6.34 7.11 1.46
N ASP A 89 6.95 6.90 0.28
CA ASP A 89 8.41 6.72 0.19
C ASP A 89 9.06 8.00 0.77
N PRO A 90 9.99 7.90 1.74
CA PRO A 90 10.69 9.06 2.31
C PRO A 90 11.65 9.75 1.32
#